data_AF-A0A139X8J7-F1
#
_entry.id   AF-A0A139X8J7-F1
#
_cell.length_a   1.000
_cell.length_b   1.000
_cell.length_c   1.000
_cell.angle_alpha   90.00
_cell.angle_beta   90.00
_cell.angle_gamma   90.00
#
_symmetry.space_group_name_H-M   'P 1'
#
loop_
_entity.id
_entity.type
_entity.pdbx_description
1 polymer ?
#
loop_
_entity_poly.entity_id
_entity_poly.type
_entity_poly.pdbx_seq_one_letter_code
_entity_poly.pdbx_strand_id
1 'polypeptide(L)' 'MLKVFADRGGTFTDIVAVTDARAIPDRLSSNTERFLITPLPKEPWVIVYKLPHKIKNNIKML' A
#
# COMPACT_ATOMS: atom_id res chain seq x y z
N MET A 1 0.62 -11.57 9.64
CA MET A 1 -0.48 -11.67 8.66
C MET A 1 -0.53 -10.44 7.75
N LEU A 2 -0.49 -10.65 6.43
CA LEU A 2 -0.70 -9.59 5.43
C LEU A 2 -2.17 -9.57 5.00
N LYS A 3 -2.82 -8.41 5.09
CA LYS A 3 -4.14 -8.14 4.52
C LYS A 3 -3.98 -7.07 3.46
N VAL A 4 -4.57 -7.25 2.29
CA VAL A 4 -4.50 -6.27 1.19
C VAL A 4 -5.91 -5.89 0.77
N PHE A 5 -6.15 -4.59 0.73
CA PHE A 5 -7.34 -3.96 0.21
C PHE A 5 -6.93 -3.15 -1.01
N ALA A 6 -7.64 -3.32 -2.10
CA ALA A 6 -7.48 -2.47 -3.26
C ALA A 6 -8.86 -1.91 -3.57
N ASP A 7 -8.96 -0.59 -3.60
CA ASP A 7 -10.18 0.10 -3.97
C ASP A 7 -9.97 0.92 -5.24
N ARG A 8 -11.00 0.96 -6.07
CA ARG A 8 -11.07 1.77 -7.29
C ARG A 8 -12.16 2.82 -7.16
N GLY A 9 -11.95 3.76 -6.24
CA GLY A 9 -12.77 4.96 -6.12
C GLY A 9 -12.20 6.12 -6.97
N GLY A 10 -12.73 6.34 -8.17
CA GLY A 10 -12.41 7.53 -8.98
C GLY A 10 -10.99 7.55 -9.59
N THR A 11 -10.34 8.71 -9.62
CA THR A 11 -9.10 8.98 -10.37
C THR A 11 -7.85 8.25 -9.84
N PHE A 12 -7.87 7.73 -8.62
CA PHE A 12 -6.73 7.03 -8.01
C PHE A 12 -7.12 5.60 -7.61
N THR A 13 -6.23 4.65 -7.92
CA THR A 13 -6.27 3.33 -7.30
C THR A 13 -5.20 3.36 -6.24
N ASP A 14 -5.58 3.27 -4.98
CA ASP A 14 -4.65 3.13 -3.89
C ASP A 14 -4.73 1.68 -3.39
N ILE A 15 -3.57 1.03 -3.27
CA ILE A 15 -3.49 -0.28 -2.63
C ILE A 15 -3.15 -0.05 -1.17
N VAL A 16 -3.99 -0.54 -0.28
CA VAL A 16 -3.78 -0.46 1.16
C VAL A 16 -3.44 -1.85 1.68
N ALA A 17 -2.24 -2.02 2.23
CA ALA A 17 -1.83 -3.23 2.90
C ALA A 17 -1.76 -3.00 4.41
N VAL A 18 -2.20 -3.98 5.19
CA VAL A 18 -2.00 -4.06 6.63
C VAL A 18 -1.13 -5.27 6.94
N THR A 19 -0.04 -5.07 7.65
CA THR A 19 0.90 -6.15 7.99
C THR A 19 1.43 -6.00 9.41
N ASP A 20 1.74 -7.10 10.09
CA ASP A 20 2.49 -7.16 11.35
C ASP A 20 3.98 -7.51 11.12
N ALA A 21 4.40 -7.65 9.86
CA ALA A 21 5.76 -8.03 9.50
C ALA A 21 6.61 -6.78 9.31
N ARG A 22 7.33 -6.36 10.36
CA ARG A 22 8.20 -5.17 10.39
C ARG A 22 9.18 -5.06 9.21
N ALA A 23 9.65 -6.19 8.68
CA ALA A 23 10.55 -6.21 7.54
C ALA A 23 9.97 -5.56 6.26
N ILE A 24 8.64 -5.54 6.10
CA ILE A 24 7.97 -4.94 4.94
C ILE A 24 8.06 -3.40 4.98
N PRO A 25 7.57 -2.70 6.02
CA PRO A 25 7.71 -1.25 6.11
C PRO A 25 9.17 -0.81 6.16
N ASP A 26 10.06 -1.56 6.82
CA ASP A 26 11.50 -1.24 6.83
C ASP A 26 12.06 -1.20 5.40
N ARG A 27 11.75 -2.20 4.57
CA ARG A 27 12.18 -2.24 3.17
C ARG A 27 11.58 -1.11 2.34
N LEU A 28 10.30 -0.79 2.54
CA LEU A 28 9.57 0.20 1.74
C LEU A 28 9.81 1.65 2.19
N SER A 29 10.32 1.86 3.41
CA SER A 29 10.61 3.20 3.98
C SER A 29 11.60 4.02 3.15
N SER A 30 12.43 3.35 2.34
CA SER A 30 13.38 3.97 1.40
C SER A 30 12.72 4.64 0.19
N ASN A 31 11.41 4.43 -0.03
CA ASN A 31 10.68 4.89 -1.21
C ASN A 31 9.42 5.67 -0.82
N THR A 32 9.61 6.79 -0.12
CA THR A 32 8.52 7.61 0.42
C THR A 32 7.68 8.30 -0.66
N GLU A 33 8.16 8.37 -1.90
CA GLU A 33 7.44 8.95 -3.02
C GLU A 33 6.31 8.04 -3.53
N ARG A 34 6.39 6.73 -3.29
CA ARG A 34 5.35 5.75 -3.69
C ARG A 34 4.55 5.20 -2.53
N PHE A 35 5.13 5.17 -1.33
CA PHE A 35 4.52 4.54 -0.16
C PHE A 35 4.32 5.54 0.97
N LEU A 36 3.09 5.59 1.47
CA LEU A 36 2.79 6.16 2.78
C LEU A 36 2.70 5.01 3.78
N ILE A 37 3.50 5.05 4.83
CA ILE A 37 3.60 3.98 5.83
C ILE A 37 3.26 4.58 7.19
N THR A 38 2.34 3.94 7.93
CA THR A 38 1.90 4.43 9.24
C THR A 38 1.77 3.26 10.22
N PRO A 39 2.38 3.34 11.41
CA PRO A 39 2.20 2.33 12.45
C PRO A 39 0.79 2.41 13.06
N LEU A 40 0.26 1.28 13.50
CA LEU A 40 -1.00 1.15 14.21
C LEU A 40 -0.76 0.72 15.67
N PRO A 41 -1.74 0.94 16.57
CA PRO A 41 -1.70 0.35 17.90
C PRO A 41 -1.60 -1.19 17.80
N LYS A 42 -0.69 -1.78 18.58
CA LYS A 42 -0.34 -3.23 18.61
C LYS A 42 0.67 -3.72 17.57
N GLU A 43 1.46 -2.82 16.99
CA GLU A 43 2.55 -3.14 16.04
C GLU A 43 2.15 -3.58 14.60
N PRO A 44 0.90 -3.51 14.09
CA PRO A 44 0.72 -3.59 12.64
C PRO A 44 1.07 -2.25 11.96
N TRP A 45 1.38 -2.30 10.67
CA TRP A 45 1.60 -1.16 9.81
C TRP A 45 0.52 -1.11 8.73
N VAL A 46 0.02 0.08 8.45
CA VAL A 46 -0.71 0.40 7.22
C VAL A 46 0.28 0.92 6.20
N ILE A 47 0.23 0.37 4.99
CA ILE A 47 1.03 0.79 3.85
C ILE A 47 0.06 1.15 2.74
N VAL A 48 0.08 2.42 2.32
CA VAL A 48 -0.67 2.91 1.17
C VAL A 48 0.30 3.06 0.00
N TYR A 49 0.05 2.33 -1.07
CA TYR A 49 0.80 2.43 -2.32
C TYR A 49 0.02 3.26 -3.33
N LYS A 50 0.65 4.35 -3.78
CA LYS A 50 0.11 5.24 -4.80
C LYS A 50 0.40 4.66 -6.19
N LEU A 51 -0.62 4.18 -6.89
CA LEU A 51 -0.43 3.70 -8.27
C LEU A 51 -0.25 4.88 -9.24
N PRO A 52 0.91 5.00 -9.92
CA PRO A 52 1.10 6.01 -10.94
C PRO A 52 0.17 5.76 -12.13
N HIS A 53 -0.31 6.83 -12.77
CA HIS A 53 -1.28 6.77 -13.87
C HIS A 53 -0.93 5.77 -14.99
N LYS A 54 0.36 5.57 -15.29
CA LYS A 54 0.83 4.64 -16.34
C LYS A 54 0.62 3.15 -16.01
N ILE A 55 0.57 2.76 -14.74
CA ILE A 55 0.40 1.36 -14.31
C ILE A 55 -1.09 0.97 -14.23
N LYS A 56 -1.99 1.95 -14.10
CA LYS A 56 -3.44 1.76 -13.95
C LYS A 56 -4.07 0.95 -15.09
N ASN A 57 -3.55 1.11 -16.32
CA ASN A 57 -4.11 0.46 -17.52
C ASN A 57 -3.81 -1.05 -17.61
N ASN A 58 -2.87 -1.57 -16.81
CA ASN A 58 -2.43 -2.96 -16.87
C ASN A 58 -2.93 -3.83 -15.70
N ILE A 59 -3.60 -3.23 -14.71
CA ILE A 59 -4.14 -3.97 -13.57
C ILE A 59 -5.67 -4.03 -13.74
N LYS A 60 -6.21 -5.15 -14.21
CA LYS A 60 -7.65 -5.45 -14.04
C LYS A 60 -7.81 -6.10 -12.66
N MET A 61 -8.30 -5.34 -11.68
CA MET A 61 -8.82 -5.94 -10.46
C MET A 61 -10.12 -6.64 -10.83
N LEU A 62 -10.18 -7.93 -10.51
CA LEU A 62 -11.35 -8.79 -10.64
C LEU A 62 -12.45 -8.35 -9.67
#